data_AF-A0A1G8PPJ1-F1
#
_entry.id   AF-A0A1G8PPJ1-F1
#
_cell.length_a   1.000
_cell.length_b   1.000
_cell.length_c   1.000
_cell.angle_alpha   90.00
_cell.angle_beta   90.00
_cell.angle_gamma   90.00
#
_symmetry.space_group_name_H-M   'P 1'
#
loop_
_entity.id
_entity.type
_entity.pdbx_description
1 polymer ?
#
loop_
_entity_poly.entity_id
_entity_poly.type
_entity_poly.pdbx_seq_one_letter_code
_entity_poly.pdbx_strand_id
1 'polypeptide(L)'
;MTLFVIVSMLLHIVSVTAILYLYRQSQKTAAPEEKIEQLLISYTEEMKKDNERLLQRLKPQQAERVFQSELTQALQNQEEKEAKRYEPPEPAGENEIEVTPAAQALRLAHIGKSKEEIARELSLTSGEVELLLKKRDGH
;
A
#
# COMPACT_ATOMS: atom_id res chain seq x y z
N MET A 1 31.43 33.65 53.23
CA MET A 1 32.00 32.46 52.53
C MET A 1 31.22 31.19 52.84
N THR A 2 31.05 30.81 54.11
CA THR A 2 30.29 29.62 54.51
C THR A 2 28.81 29.63 54.11
N LEU A 3 28.12 30.78 54.20
CA LEU A 3 26.72 30.91 53.77
C LEU A 3 26.52 30.60 52.28
N PHE A 4 27.42 31.06 51.41
CA PHE A 4 27.37 30.77 49.97
C PHE A 4 27.52 29.27 49.70
N VAL A 5 28.37 28.58 50.46
CA VAL A 5 28.58 27.13 50.35
C VAL A 5 27.32 26.38 50.80
N ILE A 6 26.69 26.79 51.90
CA ILE A 6 25.45 26.16 52.41
C ILE A 6 24.30 26.32 51.41
N VAL A 7 24.12 27.54 50.87
CA VAL A 7 23.08 27.81 49.86
C VAL A 7 23.33 27.00 48.58
N SER A 8 24.58 26.93 48.12
CA SER A 8 24.96 26.09 46.97
C SER A 8 24.63 24.61 47.22
N MET A 9 24.96 24.08 48.41
CA MET A 9 24.69 22.69 48.76
C MET A 9 23.19 22.39 48.81
N LEU A 10 22.38 23.28 49.39
CA LEU A 10 20.92 23.15 49.39
C LEU A 10 20.34 23.15 47.97
N LEU A 11 20.85 24.03 47.10
CA LEU A 11 20.40 24.10 45.71
C LEU A 11 20.70 22.79 44.95
N HIS A 12 21.85 22.18 45.20
CA HIS A 12 22.21 20.89 44.61
C HIS A 12 21.27 19.77 45.11
N ILE A 13 20.94 19.74 46.40
CA ILE A 13 19.98 18.76 46.94
C ILE A 13 18.63 18.92 46.25
N VAL A 14 18.12 20.15 46.14
CA VAL A 14 16.85 20.43 45.44
C VAL A 14 16.94 20.00 43.97
N SER A 15 18.02 20.34 43.27
CA SER A 15 18.22 19.96 41.87
C SER A 15 18.22 18.43 41.68
N VAL A 16 18.95 17.70 42.52
CA VAL A 16 19.00 16.23 42.43
C VAL A 16 17.62 15.63 42.71
N THR A 17 16.88 16.15 43.70
CA THR A 17 15.51 15.70 43.96
C THR A 17 14.56 15.98 42.81
N ALA A 18 14.68 17.15 42.17
CA ALA A 18 13.88 17.52 41.00
C ALA A 18 14.19 16.61 39.79
N ILE A 19 15.47 16.31 39.55
CA ILE A 19 15.90 15.41 38.48
C ILE A 19 15.34 13.99 38.71
N LEU A 20 15.45 13.45 39.92
CA LEU A 20 14.92 12.12 40.24
C LEU A 20 13.39 12.07 40.13
N TYR A 21 12.70 13.13 40.53
CA TYR A 21 11.25 13.25 40.39
C TYR A 21 10.83 13.24 38.91
N LEU A 22 11.47 14.07 38.08
CA LEU A 22 11.21 14.13 36.64
C LEU A 22 11.56 12.82 35.93
N TYR A 23 12.67 12.17 36.29
CA TYR A 23 13.05 10.88 35.73
C TYR A 23 12.00 9.80 36.00
N ARG A 24 11.48 9.74 37.24
CA ARG A 24 10.38 8.83 37.61
C ARG A 24 9.09 9.16 36.88
N GLN A 25 8.79 10.43 36.67
CA GLN A 25 7.60 10.86 35.93
C GLN A 25 7.70 10.49 34.44
N SER A 26 8.86 10.70 33.83
CA SER A 26 9.12 10.34 32.42
C SER A 26 8.92 8.85 32.15
N GLN A 27 9.27 7.98 33.10
CA GLN A 27 9.01 6.54 32.98
C GLN A 27 7.54 6.16 33.12
N LYS A 28 6.73 6.95 33.83
CA LYS A 28 5.28 6.73 33.93
C LYS A 28 4.53 7.18 32.67
N THR A 29 5.04 8.20 31.99
CA THR A 29 4.45 8.75 30.76
C THR A 29 4.93 8.02 29.50
N ALA A 30 6.10 7.40 29.53
CA ALA A 30 6.49 6.44 28.51
C ALA A 30 5.54 5.24 28.56
N ALA A 31 4.90 4.93 27.43
CA ALA A 31 4.12 3.70 27.34
C ALA A 31 5.04 2.53 27.73
N PRO A 32 4.63 1.63 28.64
CA PRO A 32 5.42 0.46 28.99
C PRO A 32 5.79 -0.29 27.72
N GLU A 33 7.06 -0.65 27.56
CA GLU A 33 7.55 -1.40 26.38
C GLU A 33 6.66 -2.62 26.11
N GLU A 34 6.21 -3.29 27.17
CA GLU A 34 5.28 -4.42 27.11
C GLU A 34 3.94 -4.09 26.42
N LYS A 35 3.38 -2.89 26.65
CA LYS A 35 2.13 -2.47 25.97
C LYS A 35 2.36 -2.21 24.48
N ILE A 36 3.54 -1.70 24.13
CA ILE A 36 3.91 -1.46 22.73
C ILE A 36 4.11 -2.81 22.02
N GLU A 37 4.81 -3.73 22.65
CA GLU A 37 5.01 -5.10 22.13
C GLU A 37 3.68 -5.84 21.96
N GLN A 38 2.81 -5.81 22.97
CA GLN A 38 1.47 -6.41 22.87
C GLN A 38 0.64 -5.80 21.74
N LEU A 39 0.70 -4.47 21.57
CA LEU A 39 0.00 -3.79 20.48
C LEU A 39 0.53 -4.20 19.11
N LEU A 40 1.85 -4.33 18.96
CA LEU A 40 2.50 -4.77 17.72
C LEU A 40 2.15 -6.22 17.38
N ILE A 41 2.13 -7.09 18.39
CA ILE A 41 1.72 -8.49 18.24
C ILE A 41 0.27 -8.56 17.79
N SER A 42 -0.66 -7.87 18.49
CA SER A 42 -2.08 -7.89 18.13
C SER A 42 -2.33 -7.37 16.73
N TYR A 43 -1.63 -6.31 16.33
CA TYR A 43 -1.73 -5.76 14.98
C TYR A 43 -1.24 -6.75 13.92
N THR A 44 -0.11 -7.41 14.18
CA THR A 44 0.46 -8.40 13.25
C THR A 44 -0.44 -9.63 13.11
N GLU A 45 -1.04 -10.10 14.21
CA GLU A 45 -2.02 -11.19 14.19
C GLU A 45 -3.28 -10.81 13.41
N GLU A 46 -3.79 -9.60 13.60
CA GLU A 46 -4.95 -9.09 12.86
C GLU A 46 -4.69 -9.04 11.36
N MET A 47 -3.55 -8.49 10.93
CA MET A 47 -3.17 -8.44 9.52
C MET A 47 -3.01 -9.85 8.91
N LYS A 48 -2.41 -10.79 9.66
CA LYS A 48 -2.28 -12.18 9.20
C LYS A 48 -3.65 -12.81 8.98
N LYS A 49 -4.58 -12.62 9.92
CA LYS A 49 -5.95 -13.13 9.84
C LYS A 49 -6.71 -12.56 8.64
N ASP A 50 -6.53 -11.27 8.34
CA ASP A 50 -7.15 -10.65 7.19
C ASP A 50 -6.58 -11.15 5.86
N ASN A 51 -5.26 -11.37 5.79
CA ASN A 51 -4.66 -12.03 4.63
C ASN A 51 -5.21 -13.44 4.41
N GLU A 52 -5.40 -14.23 5.48
CA GLU A 52 -6.02 -15.56 5.40
C GLU A 52 -7.48 -15.50 4.89
N ARG A 53 -8.25 -14.50 5.34
CA ARG A 53 -9.62 -14.27 4.86
C ARG A 53 -9.64 -13.90 3.37
N LEU A 54 -8.72 -13.05 2.92
CA LEU A 54 -8.59 -12.70 1.51
C LEU A 54 -8.24 -13.93 0.68
N LEU A 55 -7.26 -14.73 1.11
CA LEU A 55 -6.90 -15.98 0.46
C LEU A 55 -8.07 -16.96 0.39
N GLN A 56 -8.92 -17.03 1.42
CA GLN A 56 -10.13 -17.85 1.40
C GLN A 56 -11.16 -17.37 0.36
N ARG A 57 -11.36 -16.05 0.22
CA ARG A 57 -12.26 -15.46 -0.79
C ARG A 57 -11.74 -15.66 -2.22
N LEU A 58 -10.42 -15.68 -2.38
CA LEU A 58 -9.75 -15.93 -3.66
C LEU A 58 -9.69 -17.41 -4.03
N LYS A 59 -10.13 -18.33 -3.15
CA LYS A 59 -10.20 -19.75 -3.52
C LYS A 59 -11.16 -19.92 -4.72
N PRO A 60 -10.71 -20.62 -5.78
CA PRO A 60 -11.34 -20.60 -7.10
C PRO A 60 -12.80 -21.10 -7.10
N GLN A 61 -13.20 -21.92 -6.12
CA GLN A 61 -14.55 -22.48 -6.05
C GLN A 61 -15.69 -21.46 -5.88
N GLN A 62 -15.44 -20.25 -5.37
CA GLN A 62 -16.46 -19.19 -5.30
C GLN A 62 -16.45 -18.27 -6.52
N ALA A 63 -15.27 -17.92 -7.04
CA ALA A 63 -15.14 -17.09 -8.23
C ALA A 63 -15.69 -17.78 -9.48
N GLU A 64 -15.47 -19.08 -9.61
CA GLU A 64 -15.87 -19.86 -10.79
C GLU A 64 -17.38 -20.14 -10.83
N ARG A 65 -18.03 -20.28 -9.67
CA ARG A 65 -19.49 -20.52 -9.58
C ARG A 65 -20.33 -19.27 -9.89
N VAL A 66 -19.89 -18.10 -9.42
CA VAL A 66 -20.57 -16.84 -9.74
C VAL A 66 -20.43 -16.53 -11.22
N PHE A 67 -19.22 -16.70 -11.77
CA PHE A 67 -18.95 -16.47 -13.19
C PHE A 67 -19.72 -17.44 -14.12
N GLN A 68 -19.78 -18.74 -13.79
CA GLN A 68 -20.55 -19.71 -14.59
C GLN A 68 -22.07 -19.47 -14.53
N SER A 69 -22.60 -19.07 -13.37
CA SER A 69 -24.02 -18.74 -13.22
C SER A 69 -24.40 -17.52 -14.05
N GLU A 70 -23.58 -16.46 -14.01
CA GLU A 70 -23.79 -15.25 -14.79
C GLU A 70 -23.61 -15.49 -16.30
N LEU A 71 -22.62 -16.31 -16.70
CA LEU A 71 -22.39 -16.66 -18.09
C LEU A 71 -23.55 -17.48 -18.68
N THR A 72 -24.08 -18.45 -17.93
CA THR A 72 -25.20 -19.29 -18.39
C THR A 72 -26.49 -18.48 -18.55
N GLN A 73 -26.73 -17.53 -17.64
CA GLN A 73 -27.88 -16.63 -17.69
C GLN A 73 -27.72 -15.57 -18.79
N ALA A 74 -26.50 -15.13 -19.08
CA ALA A 74 -26.18 -14.23 -20.18
C ALA A 74 -26.37 -14.91 -21.56
N LEU A 75 -25.97 -16.18 -21.69
CA LEU A 75 -26.11 -16.97 -22.92
C LEU A 75 -27.59 -17.27 -23.25
N GLN A 76 -28.41 -17.60 -22.26
CA GLN A 76 -29.87 -17.77 -22.46
C GLN A 76 -30.56 -16.48 -22.93
N ASN A 77 -30.12 -15.32 -22.43
CA ASN A 77 -30.62 -14.02 -22.89
C ASN A 77 -30.05 -13.59 -24.26
N GLN A 78 -29.04 -14.30 -24.78
CA GLN A 78 -28.38 -14.00 -26.04
C GLN A 78 -29.08 -14.69 -27.23
N GLU A 79 -29.59 -15.91 -27.04
CA GLU A 79 -30.42 -16.60 -28.05
C GLU A 79 -31.73 -15.83 -28.34
N GLU A 80 -32.32 -15.17 -27.33
CA GLU A 80 -33.51 -14.34 -27.52
C GLU A 80 -33.19 -12.97 -28.17
N LYS A 81 -31.93 -12.52 -28.12
CA LYS A 81 -31.46 -11.24 -28.69
C LYS A 81 -30.88 -11.35 -30.09
N GLU A 82 -30.59 -12.55 -30.59
CA GLU A 82 -30.05 -12.73 -31.95
C GLU A 82 -31.04 -12.32 -33.06
N ALA A 83 -32.33 -12.16 -32.73
CA ALA A 83 -33.34 -11.57 -33.61
C ALA A 83 -33.24 -10.04 -33.78
N LYS A 84 -32.36 -9.35 -33.02
CA LYS A 84 -32.08 -7.91 -33.17
C LYS A 84 -30.58 -7.67 -33.16
N ARG A 85 -29.97 -7.86 -34.33
CA ARG A 85 -28.55 -7.55 -34.55
C ARG A 85 -28.30 -6.06 -34.31
N TYR A 86 -27.63 -5.74 -33.21
CA TYR A 86 -27.19 -4.40 -32.89
C TYR A 86 -25.89 -4.10 -33.64
N GLU A 87 -25.87 -3.04 -34.43
CA GLU A 87 -24.65 -2.45 -34.97
C GLU A 87 -24.21 -1.34 -34.00
N PRO A 88 -23.04 -1.45 -33.35
CA PRO A 88 -22.54 -0.42 -32.46
C PRO A 88 -22.35 0.89 -33.23
N PRO A 89 -22.83 2.03 -32.69
CA PRO A 89 -22.54 3.32 -33.27
C PRO A 89 -21.03 3.57 -33.23
N GLU A 90 -20.48 4.13 -34.32
CA GLU A 90 -19.08 4.55 -34.34
C GLU A 90 -18.81 5.51 -33.17
N PRO A 91 -17.68 5.38 -32.47
CA PRO A 91 -17.37 6.20 -31.31
C PRO A 91 -17.37 7.67 -31.72
N ALA A 92 -18.32 8.43 -31.17
CA ALA A 92 -18.43 9.87 -31.38
C ALA A 92 -17.33 10.58 -30.57
N GLY A 93 -16.20 10.82 -31.21
CA GLY A 93 -15.11 11.62 -30.68
C GLY A 93 -13.76 10.94 -30.86
N GLU A 94 -12.74 11.74 -31.17
CA GLU A 94 -11.34 11.35 -30.97
C GLU A 94 -11.20 11.00 -29.48
N ASN A 95 -11.25 9.71 -29.16
CA ASN A 95 -10.88 9.25 -27.83
C ASN A 95 -9.42 9.64 -27.65
N GLU A 96 -9.16 10.72 -26.93
CA GLU A 96 -7.83 11.04 -26.45
C GLU A 96 -7.51 9.96 -25.43
N ILE A 97 -6.91 8.87 -25.91
CA ILE A 97 -6.52 7.75 -25.08
C ILE A 97 -5.47 8.30 -24.12
N GLU A 98 -5.87 8.58 -22.89
CA GLU A 98 -4.93 8.91 -21.81
C GLU A 98 -4.11 7.65 -21.51
N VAL A 99 -3.02 7.48 -22.25
CA VAL A 99 -2.08 6.39 -22.04
C VAL A 99 -1.30 6.69 -20.78
N THR A 100 -1.49 5.87 -19.75
CA THR A 100 -0.69 5.99 -18.53
C THR A 100 0.81 5.77 -18.85
N PRO A 101 1.72 6.46 -18.13
CA PRO A 101 3.16 6.31 -18.35
C PRO A 101 3.66 4.86 -18.26
N ALA A 102 3.02 4.03 -17.43
CA ALA A 102 3.31 2.60 -17.33
C ALA A 102 2.97 1.83 -18.61
N ALA A 103 1.82 2.12 -19.23
CA ALA A 103 1.42 1.51 -20.50
C ALA A 103 2.34 1.96 -21.65
N GLN A 104 2.81 3.21 -21.62
CA GLN A 104 3.77 3.72 -22.60
C GLN A 104 5.15 3.07 -22.45
N ALA A 105 5.66 2.93 -21.22
CA ALA A 105 6.90 2.22 -20.91
C ALA A 105 6.85 0.77 -21.41
N LEU A 106 5.72 0.09 -21.20
CA LEU A 106 5.50 -1.28 -21.65
C LEU A 106 5.52 -1.40 -23.18
N ARG A 107 4.83 -0.48 -23.87
CA ARG A 107 4.81 -0.46 -25.34
C ARG A 107 6.21 -0.31 -25.91
N LEU A 108 7.02 0.58 -25.32
CA LEU A 108 8.41 0.81 -25.73
C LEU A 108 9.32 -0.39 -25.43
N ALA A 109 9.13 -1.06 -24.29
CA ALA A 109 9.84 -2.29 -23.95
C ALA A 109 9.50 -3.45 -24.91
N HIS A 110 8.23 -3.57 -25.31
CA HIS A 110 7.79 -4.58 -26.29
C HIS A 110 8.37 -4.34 -27.70
N ILE A 111 8.65 -3.08 -28.04
CA ILE A 111 9.33 -2.69 -29.29
C ILE A 111 10.86 -2.95 -29.20
N GLY A 112 11.36 -3.37 -28.03
CA GLY A 112 12.76 -3.75 -27.82
C GLY A 112 13.68 -2.59 -27.44
N LYS A 113 13.14 -1.44 -27.00
CA LYS A 113 13.97 -0.31 -26.54
C LYS A 113 14.67 -0.63 -25.21
N SER A 114 15.86 -0.06 -25.02
CA SER A 114 16.62 -0.21 -23.78
C SER A 114 15.99 0.57 -22.63
N LYS A 115 16.27 0.16 -21.37
CA LYS A 115 15.74 0.82 -20.17
C LYS A 115 16.11 2.32 -20.13
N GLU A 116 17.30 2.65 -20.60
CA GLU A 116 17.87 3.99 -20.67
C GLU A 116 17.21 4.85 -21.78
N GLU A 117 16.75 4.22 -22.86
CA GLU A 117 15.97 4.90 -23.91
C GLU A 117 14.55 5.20 -23.44
N ILE A 118 13.91 4.25 -22.77
CA ILE A 118 12.57 4.42 -22.20
C ILE A 118 12.58 5.53 -21.12
N ALA A 119 13.61 5.54 -20.28
CA ALA A 119 13.83 6.58 -19.26
C ALA A 119 13.93 7.98 -19.89
N ARG A 120 14.70 8.12 -20.97
CA ARG A 120 14.84 9.38 -21.70
C ARG A 120 13.55 9.83 -22.39
N GLU A 121 12.81 8.90 -22.97
CA GLU A 121 11.58 9.19 -23.72
C GLU A 121 10.40 9.57 -22.81
N LEU A 122 10.34 8.99 -21.61
CA LEU A 122 9.30 9.26 -20.61
C LEU A 122 9.71 10.28 -19.55
N SER A 123 10.92 10.85 -19.65
CA SER A 123 11.52 11.72 -18.62
C SER A 123 11.50 11.08 -17.21
N LEU A 124 11.69 9.76 -17.16
CA LEU A 124 11.77 8.95 -15.95
C LEU A 124 13.22 8.56 -15.66
N THR A 125 13.51 8.16 -14.43
CA THR A 125 14.82 7.57 -14.09
C THR A 125 14.88 6.09 -14.50
N SER A 126 16.09 5.57 -14.76
CA SER A 126 16.28 4.15 -15.12
C SER A 126 15.73 3.20 -14.04
N GLY A 127 15.82 3.59 -12.77
CA GLY A 127 15.24 2.86 -11.64
C GLY A 127 13.71 2.85 -11.63
N GLU A 128 13.06 3.97 -11.99
CA GLU A 128 11.59 4.02 -12.10
C GLU A 128 11.07 3.15 -13.25
N VAL A 129 11.74 3.16 -14.40
CA VAL A 129 11.40 2.29 -15.53
C VAL A 129 11.53 0.82 -15.13
N GLU A 130 12.59 0.47 -14.40
CA GLU A 130 12.78 -0.89 -13.89
C GLU A 130 11.69 -1.29 -12.90
N LEU A 131 11.27 -0.39 -12.01
CA LEU A 131 10.15 -0.63 -11.09
C LEU A 131 8.82 -0.83 -11.84
N LEU A 132 8.58 -0.04 -12.89
CA LEU A 132 7.36 -0.15 -13.72
C LEU A 132 7.31 -1.49 -14.47
N LEU A 133 8.44 -1.96 -15.00
CA LEU A 133 8.52 -3.25 -15.69
C LEU A 133 8.45 -4.43 -14.70
N LYS A 134 9.12 -4.33 -13.54
CA LYS A 134 9.17 -5.39 -12.52
C LYS A 134 7.84 -5.64 -11.82
N LYS A 135 6.99 -4.62 -11.65
CA LYS A 135 5.65 -4.78 -11.04
C LYS A 135 4.74 -5.77 -11.80
N ARG A 136 5.08 -6.10 -13.05
CA ARG A 136 4.35 -7.08 -13.88
C ARG A 136 4.94 -8.50 -13.79
N ASP A 137 6.25 -8.62 -13.61
CA ASP A 137 6.94 -9.93 -13.60
C ASP A 137 6.94 -10.61 -12.21
N GLY A 138 6.30 -9.99 -11.22
CA GLY A 138 6.00 -10.60 -9.92
C GLY A 138 4.80 -11.54 -10.01
N HIS A 139 5.07 -12.79 -10.41
CA HIS A 139 4.26 -13.94 -10.01
C HIS A 139 4.38 -14.21 -8.50
#